data_AF-A0A954K078-F1
#
_entry.id   AF-A0A954K078-F1
#
_cell.length_a   1.000
_cell.length_b   1.000
_cell.length_c   1.000
_cell.angle_alpha   90.00
_cell.angle_beta   90.00
_cell.angle_gamma   90.00
#
_symmetry.space_group_name_H-M   'P 1'
#
loop_
_entity.id
_entity.type
_entity.pdbx_description
1 polymer ?
#
loop_
_entity_poly.entity_id
_entity_poly.type
_entity_poly.pdbx_seq_one_letter_code
_entity_poly.pdbx_strand_id
1 'polypeptide(L)'
;MPQPDQLLKHFELARRDLLELTTANRMLSTPREQSHGASIEIVDESSLAVFQMLVRDGRTMRFEEGVAEESSTPAELSTTGSEMPSTISATEMARSPPRRRTKKQGAETAPNGPGMGGTVGANSQSTGSGKTDDVSVADDVLHTILAPEELDRRLALLMADGTTLMQEQGVNVLYLALGFLRWYEPNAPETSRDAPLILIPVMLERGRAGNRYALSWDEGEIDTNLSLKTRMKVDFGIEIPELPDTEELSPVTY
;
A
#
# COMPACT_ATOMS: atom_id res chain seq x y z
N MET A 1 11.04 41.57 -30.77
CA MET A 1 10.14 41.02 -29.74
C MET A 1 9.70 39.64 -30.21
N PRO A 2 9.86 38.57 -29.42
CA PRO A 2 9.27 37.28 -29.77
C PRO A 2 7.75 37.42 -29.87
N GLN A 3 7.12 36.73 -30.82
CA GLN A 3 5.68 36.79 -31.00
C GLN A 3 4.97 36.13 -29.79
N PRO A 4 3.85 36.68 -29.29
CA PRO A 4 3.15 36.17 -28.11
C PRO A 4 2.77 34.68 -28.25
N ASP A 5 2.44 34.22 -29.46
CA ASP A 5 2.09 32.82 -29.74
C ASP A 5 3.28 31.86 -29.57
N GLN A 6 4.50 32.32 -29.86
CA GLN A 6 5.71 31.51 -29.65
C GLN A 6 6.04 31.38 -28.16
N LEU A 7 5.80 32.43 -27.38
CA LEU A 7 5.94 32.39 -25.92
C LEU A 7 4.93 31.43 -25.30
N LEU A 8 3.66 31.51 -25.72
CA LEU A 8 2.61 30.61 -25.23
C LEU A 8 2.95 29.15 -25.52
N LYS A 9 3.40 28.85 -26.75
CA LYS A 9 3.85 27.52 -27.14
C LYS A 9 5.05 27.02 -26.34
N HIS A 10 6.01 27.90 -26.04
CA HIS A 10 7.15 27.53 -25.18
C HIS A 10 6.73 27.30 -23.72
N PHE A 11 5.79 28.07 -23.19
CA PHE A 11 5.23 27.83 -21.85
C PHE A 11 4.45 26.52 -21.79
N GLU A 12 3.67 26.20 -22.82
CA GLU A 12 2.96 24.92 -22.91
C GLU A 12 3.93 23.74 -23.00
N LEU A 13 5.00 23.85 -23.79
CA LEU A 13 6.06 22.84 -23.86
C LEU A 13 6.77 22.68 -22.52
N ALA A 14 7.19 23.77 -21.87
CA ALA A 14 7.84 23.72 -20.57
C ALA A 14 6.92 23.16 -19.47
N ARG A 15 5.62 23.49 -19.50
CA ARG A 15 4.62 22.89 -18.59
C ARG A 15 4.46 21.40 -18.84
N ARG A 16 4.52 20.97 -20.10
CA ARG A 16 4.46 19.56 -20.47
C ARG A 16 5.73 18.80 -20.10
N ASP A 17 6.89 19.45 -20.14
CA ASP A 17 8.17 18.85 -19.74
C ASP A 17 8.29 18.76 -18.21
N LEU A 18 7.63 19.65 -17.46
CA LEU A 18 7.55 19.58 -16.00
C LEU A 18 6.63 18.45 -15.51
N LEU A 19 5.58 18.13 -16.27
CA LEU A 19 4.71 17.00 -16.01
C LEU A 19 5.28 15.76 -16.72
N GLU A 20 5.88 14.85 -15.98
CA GLU A 20 6.29 13.55 -16.53
C GLU A 20 5.05 12.77 -17.02
N LEU A 21 4.67 12.92 -18.29
CA LEU A 21 3.53 12.21 -18.90
C LEU A 21 3.92 10.83 -19.43
N THR A 22 5.10 10.35 -19.06
CA THR A 22 5.62 9.05 -19.42
C THR A 22 5.07 7.97 -18.50
N THR A 23 5.21 6.71 -18.90
CA THR A 23 4.78 5.54 -18.14
C THR A 23 5.61 5.29 -16.89
N ALA A 24 6.75 5.97 -16.76
CA ALA A 24 7.56 6.00 -15.54
C ALA A 24 6.87 6.78 -14.41
N ASN A 25 5.91 7.64 -14.75
CA ASN A 25 5.12 8.35 -13.75
C ASN A 25 4.15 7.40 -13.06
N ARG A 26 4.38 7.15 -11.77
CA ARG A 26 3.53 6.30 -10.92
C ARG A 26 2.10 6.81 -10.78
N MET A 27 1.86 8.10 -11.00
CA MET A 27 0.51 8.67 -11.06
C MET A 27 -0.22 8.32 -12.35
N LEU A 28 0.48 7.94 -13.40
CA LEU A 28 -0.13 7.45 -14.65
C LEU A 28 -0.15 5.92 -14.75
N SER A 29 0.77 5.26 -14.03
CA SER A 29 0.92 3.81 -14.02
C SER A 29 1.17 3.33 -12.60
N THR A 30 0.15 3.40 -11.74
CA THR A 30 0.24 2.88 -10.37
C THR A 30 0.25 1.36 -10.41
N PRO A 31 1.30 0.70 -9.87
CA PRO A 31 1.35 -0.76 -9.84
C PRO A 31 0.40 -1.30 -8.76
N ARG A 32 -0.60 -2.10 -9.15
CA ARG A 32 -1.70 -2.57 -8.30
C ARG A 32 -1.68 -4.05 -7.92
N GLU A 33 -0.54 -4.73 -8.08
CA GLU A 33 -0.39 -6.13 -7.65
C GLU A 33 1.02 -6.32 -7.09
N GLN A 34 1.12 -6.67 -5.79
CA GLN A 34 2.35 -7.05 -5.08
C GLN A 34 3.59 -6.19 -5.38
N SER A 35 3.39 -4.88 -5.57
CA SER A 35 4.49 -3.98 -5.92
C SER A 35 5.47 -3.86 -4.76
N HIS A 36 6.76 -4.12 -4.98
CA HIS A 36 7.84 -3.95 -3.99
C HIS A 36 8.18 -2.47 -3.67
N GLY A 37 7.23 -1.55 -3.86
CA GLY A 37 7.42 -0.12 -3.66
C GLY A 37 6.94 0.39 -2.31
N ALA A 38 7.12 1.69 -2.08
CA ALA A 38 6.57 2.43 -0.94
C ALA A 38 5.05 2.70 -1.11
N SER A 39 4.30 1.76 -1.65
CA SER A 39 2.84 1.85 -1.77
C SER A 39 2.20 0.64 -1.09
N ILE A 40 1.05 0.87 -0.47
CA ILE A 40 0.26 -0.15 0.21
C ILE A 40 -1.10 -0.15 -0.46
N GLU A 41 -1.52 -1.33 -0.92
CA GLU A 41 -2.86 -1.51 -1.46
C GLU A 41 -3.83 -1.84 -0.33
N ILE A 42 -4.92 -1.08 -0.29
CA ILE A 42 -6.05 -1.31 0.60
C ILE A 42 -7.09 -2.07 -0.21
N VAL A 43 -7.56 -3.20 0.32
CA VAL A 43 -8.46 -4.13 -0.37
C VAL A 43 -9.76 -4.29 0.38
N ASP A 44 -10.82 -4.61 -0.37
CA ASP A 44 -12.17 -4.86 0.14
C ASP A 44 -12.80 -3.70 0.93
N GLU A 45 -12.29 -2.47 0.76
CA GLU A 45 -12.81 -1.27 1.39
C GLU A 45 -13.68 -0.41 0.48
N SER A 46 -14.77 0.13 1.04
CA SER A 46 -15.60 1.12 0.36
C SER A 46 -14.93 2.48 0.36
N SER A 47 -14.62 3.03 -0.83
CA SER A 47 -14.05 4.39 -0.94
C SER A 47 -14.94 5.44 -0.29
N LEU A 48 -16.27 5.27 -0.33
CA LEU A 48 -17.20 6.18 0.35
C LEU A 48 -17.04 6.12 1.86
N ALA A 49 -16.93 4.92 2.42
CA ALA A 49 -16.87 4.75 3.86
C ALA A 49 -15.52 5.20 4.44
N VAL A 50 -14.42 4.91 3.74
CA VAL A 50 -13.08 5.44 4.05
C VAL A 50 -13.07 6.97 4.00
N PHE A 51 -13.68 7.56 2.96
CA PHE A 51 -13.78 9.01 2.83
C PHE A 51 -14.63 9.65 3.95
N GLN A 52 -15.77 9.06 4.29
CA GLN A 52 -16.60 9.51 5.40
C GLN A 52 -15.81 9.48 6.72
N MET A 53 -15.13 8.36 7.00
CA MET A 53 -14.35 8.18 8.23
C MET A 53 -13.22 9.20 8.36
N LEU A 54 -12.38 9.34 7.33
CA LEU A 54 -11.18 10.19 7.39
C LEU A 54 -11.50 11.67 7.21
N VAL A 55 -12.35 12.01 6.24
CA VAL A 55 -12.55 13.40 5.80
C VAL A 55 -13.76 14.05 6.47
N ARG A 56 -14.89 13.34 6.58
CA ARG A 56 -16.13 13.93 7.14
C ARG A 56 -16.18 13.85 8.66
N ASP A 57 -15.78 12.70 9.20
CA ASP A 57 -15.80 12.46 10.65
C ASP A 57 -14.48 12.89 11.33
N GLY A 58 -13.42 13.15 10.54
CA GLY A 58 -12.09 13.51 11.05
C GLY A 58 -11.47 12.41 11.91
N ARG A 59 -11.89 11.15 11.70
CA ARG A 59 -11.41 10.00 12.46
C ARG A 59 -10.12 9.47 11.87
N THR A 60 -9.39 8.70 12.66
CA THR A 60 -8.22 7.98 12.20
C THR A 60 -8.58 6.52 11.90
N MET A 61 -7.87 5.93 10.95
CA MET A 61 -8.01 4.52 10.60
C MET A 61 -6.72 3.75 10.87
N ARG A 62 -6.81 2.47 11.23
CA ARG A 62 -5.69 1.57 11.48
C ARG A 62 -5.54 0.56 10.35
N PHE A 63 -4.36 -0.01 10.18
CA PHE A 63 -4.12 -1.04 9.17
C PHE A 63 -4.23 -2.44 9.77
N GLU A 64 -4.79 -3.35 8.98
CA GLU A 64 -4.84 -4.78 9.30
C GLU A 64 -4.11 -5.59 8.21
N GLU A 65 -3.37 -6.59 8.68
CA GLU A 65 -2.50 -7.43 7.88
C GLU A 65 -3.28 -8.50 7.12
N GLY A 66 -2.85 -8.77 5.90
CA GLY A 66 -3.41 -9.86 5.11
C GLY A 66 -2.93 -11.20 5.64
N VAL A 67 -3.80 -12.22 5.58
CA VAL A 67 -3.37 -13.60 5.83
C VAL A 67 -2.37 -13.96 4.74
N ALA A 68 -1.12 -14.19 5.13
CA ALA A 68 -0.12 -14.72 4.24
C ALA A 68 -0.58 -16.11 3.80
N GLU A 69 -1.20 -16.23 2.61
CA GLU A 69 -1.24 -17.53 1.95
C GLU A 69 0.22 -17.91 1.69
N GLU A 70 0.69 -18.92 2.41
CA GLU A 70 2.00 -19.54 2.21
C GLU A 70 2.11 -19.86 0.72
N SER A 71 2.85 -19.04 -0.03
CA SER A 71 3.19 -19.34 -1.40
C SER A 71 3.93 -20.67 -1.38
N SER A 72 3.24 -21.70 -1.84
CA SER A 72 3.70 -23.07 -1.97
C SER A 72 5.13 -23.10 -2.51
N THR A 73 6.05 -23.53 -1.66
CA THR A 73 7.42 -23.91 -2.03
C THR A 73 7.35 -24.85 -3.23
N PRO A 74 8.04 -24.58 -4.36
CA PRO A 74 8.18 -25.57 -5.40
C PRO A 74 9.06 -26.70 -4.85
N ALA A 75 8.44 -27.86 -4.71
CA ALA A 75 9.04 -29.11 -4.28
C ALA A 75 10.32 -29.43 -5.07
N GLU A 76 11.31 -29.92 -4.32
CA GLU A 76 12.53 -30.55 -4.82
C GLU A 76 12.22 -31.65 -5.83
N LEU A 77 12.97 -31.66 -6.94
CA LEU A 77 13.23 -32.84 -7.74
C LEU A 77 14.75 -32.94 -7.96
N SER A 78 15.40 -33.79 -7.16
CA SER A 78 16.64 -34.48 -7.52
C SER A 78 16.39 -35.30 -8.79
N THR A 79 17.29 -35.51 -9.75
CA THR A 79 18.64 -36.13 -9.66
C THR A 79 19.18 -36.16 -11.10
N THR A 80 20.46 -35.90 -11.36
CA THR A 80 21.50 -36.82 -11.94
C THR A 80 22.42 -35.91 -12.76
N GLY A 81 23.76 -35.93 -12.80
CA GLY A 81 24.82 -36.71 -12.20
C GLY A 81 26.15 -36.19 -12.83
N SER A 82 27.27 -36.59 -12.21
CA SER A 82 28.66 -36.54 -12.73
C SER A 82 29.50 -35.25 -12.71
N GLU A 83 30.57 -35.37 -11.90
CA GLU A 83 31.99 -35.11 -12.18
C GLU A 83 32.66 -33.78 -11.75
N MET A 84 33.56 -33.96 -10.77
CA MET A 84 34.68 -33.13 -10.30
C MET A 84 35.93 -33.35 -11.20
N PRO A 85 37.11 -32.69 -10.98
CA PRO A 85 37.43 -31.40 -10.38
C PRO A 85 38.53 -30.59 -11.14
N SER A 86 38.71 -29.31 -10.78
CA SER A 86 39.99 -28.55 -10.69
C SER A 86 39.59 -27.11 -10.33
N THR A 87 40.25 -26.36 -9.45
CA THR A 87 41.68 -26.12 -9.32
C THR A 87 41.98 -25.64 -7.90
N ILE A 88 43.10 -26.10 -7.37
CA ILE A 88 43.64 -25.76 -6.06
C ILE A 88 44.39 -24.44 -6.20
N SER A 89 44.12 -23.45 -5.35
CA SER A 89 45.09 -22.41 -5.04
C SER A 89 45.08 -22.15 -3.53
N ALA A 90 46.28 -22.16 -2.99
CA ALA A 90 46.57 -22.24 -1.56
C ALA A 90 46.98 -20.89 -0.99
N THR A 91 46.97 -20.83 0.35
CA THR A 91 47.73 -19.91 1.24
C THR A 91 46.94 -18.63 1.57
N GLU A 92 46.72 -18.22 2.83
CA GLU A 92 47.67 -18.18 3.94
C GLU A 92 47.02 -18.22 5.35
N MET A 93 47.77 -18.80 6.29
CA MET A 93 47.51 -18.92 7.73
C MET A 93 47.64 -17.58 8.46
N ALA A 94 46.81 -17.34 9.49
CA ALA A 94 47.28 -16.84 10.79
C ALA A 94 46.25 -16.96 11.94
N ARG A 95 46.58 -17.88 12.86
CA ARG A 95 46.54 -17.79 14.34
C ARG A 95 45.22 -17.86 15.11
N SER A 96 45.19 -18.89 15.96
CA SER A 96 44.18 -19.30 16.96
C SER A 96 44.43 -18.67 18.37
N PRO A 97 43.84 -19.17 19.50
CA PRO A 97 42.76 -18.54 20.30
C PRO A 97 43.22 -18.41 21.80
N PRO A 98 42.47 -18.74 22.88
CA PRO A 98 41.03 -18.69 23.22
C PRO A 98 40.75 -17.98 24.58
N ARG A 99 39.47 -17.79 24.97
CA ARG A 99 39.08 -17.92 26.39
C ARG A 99 37.59 -18.23 26.59
N ARG A 100 37.35 -18.96 27.67
CA ARG A 100 36.28 -19.90 28.01
C ARG A 100 35.57 -19.43 29.29
N ARG A 101 34.26 -19.69 29.44
CA ARG A 101 33.52 -20.17 30.65
C ARG A 101 32.00 -20.00 30.42
N THR A 102 31.21 -21.06 30.20
CA THR A 102 30.61 -22.05 31.13
C THR A 102 29.52 -21.51 32.09
N LYS A 103 28.25 -21.89 31.86
CA LYS A 103 27.31 -22.63 32.76
C LYS A 103 25.94 -22.75 32.03
N LYS A 104 25.33 -23.91 31.73
CA LYS A 104 24.63 -24.92 32.60
C LYS A 104 23.64 -24.23 33.56
N GLN A 105 22.36 -24.55 33.70
CA GLN A 105 21.42 -25.66 33.40
C GLN A 105 20.00 -25.02 33.36
N GLY A 106 18.95 -25.47 32.66
CA GLY A 106 18.31 -26.80 32.66
C GLY A 106 17.05 -26.76 33.53
N ALA A 107 15.86 -26.96 32.94
CA ALA A 107 14.65 -27.48 33.60
C ALA A 107 13.56 -27.80 32.56
N GLU A 108 13.44 -29.09 32.23
CA GLU A 108 12.24 -29.69 31.63
C GLU A 108 11.22 -30.07 32.72
N THR A 109 9.98 -30.24 32.24
CA THR A 109 8.93 -31.18 32.67
C THR A 109 7.86 -30.76 33.67
N ALA A 110 6.62 -30.93 33.18
CA ALA A 110 5.33 -30.91 33.86
C ALA A 110 5.19 -31.98 34.97
N PRO A 111 4.08 -31.95 35.74
CA PRO A 111 3.02 -32.91 35.41
C PRO A 111 1.56 -32.44 35.65
N ASN A 112 0.68 -33.31 35.15
CA ASN A 112 -0.79 -33.31 35.03
C ASN A 112 -1.65 -32.88 36.23
N GLY A 113 -2.88 -32.43 35.90
CA GLY A 113 -4.02 -32.23 36.80
C GLY A 113 -4.67 -33.53 37.30
N PRO A 114 -5.86 -33.41 37.94
CA PRO A 114 -7.09 -33.65 37.18
C PRO A 114 -8.28 -32.74 37.57
N GLY A 115 -9.09 -32.37 36.59
CA GLY A 115 -10.40 -31.71 36.78
C GLY A 115 -11.41 -32.34 35.83
N MET A 116 -12.51 -32.84 36.39
CA MET A 116 -13.48 -33.75 35.78
C MET A 116 -14.88 -33.11 35.80
N GLY A 117 -15.66 -33.30 34.73
CA GLY A 117 -17.08 -32.94 34.60
C GLY A 117 -17.30 -31.56 33.95
N GLY A 118 -17.97 -31.37 32.82
CA GLY A 118 -19.02 -32.15 32.16
C GLY A 118 -20.32 -31.33 32.15
N THR A 119 -20.90 -31.10 30.96
CA THR A 119 -22.32 -30.81 30.58
C THR A 119 -22.33 -29.78 29.43
N VAL A 120 -22.39 -30.18 28.16
CA VAL A 120 -23.57 -30.46 27.30
C VAL A 120 -24.41 -29.21 26.96
N GLY A 121 -24.32 -28.79 25.68
CA GLY A 121 -25.47 -28.63 24.79
C GLY A 121 -26.11 -27.24 24.65
N ALA A 122 -26.01 -26.65 23.45
CA ALA A 122 -27.17 -26.16 22.70
C ALA A 122 -26.73 -25.66 21.30
N ASN A 123 -26.94 -26.51 20.30
CA ASN A 123 -27.03 -26.12 18.89
C ASN A 123 -28.26 -25.22 18.72
N SER A 124 -28.09 -24.06 18.06
CA SER A 124 -29.20 -23.30 17.49
C SER A 124 -28.85 -22.98 16.05
N GLN A 125 -29.30 -23.83 15.14
CA GLN A 125 -29.52 -23.44 13.75
C GLN A 125 -30.67 -22.44 13.72
N SER A 126 -30.42 -21.22 13.25
CA SER A 126 -31.46 -20.35 12.71
C SER A 126 -31.20 -20.13 11.23
N THR A 127 -32.04 -20.78 10.45
CA THR A 127 -32.30 -20.55 9.03
C THR A 127 -32.89 -19.16 8.80
N GLY A 128 -32.47 -18.50 7.71
CA GLY A 128 -33.41 -17.82 6.82
C GLY A 128 -33.36 -16.29 6.74
N SER A 129 -33.01 -15.85 5.52
CA SER A 129 -33.64 -14.73 4.80
C SER A 129 -33.21 -13.30 5.15
N GLY A 130 -32.82 -12.56 4.12
CA GLY A 130 -32.79 -11.10 4.15
C GLY A 130 -31.56 -10.52 3.49
N LYS A 131 -31.61 -10.40 2.16
CA LYS A 131 -30.76 -9.46 1.43
C LYS A 131 -31.18 -8.05 1.86
N THR A 132 -30.39 -7.42 2.71
CA THR A 132 -30.35 -5.97 2.87
C THR A 132 -28.97 -5.55 2.41
N ASP A 133 -28.92 -4.64 1.46
CA ASP A 133 -27.72 -3.86 1.15
C ASP A 133 -27.39 -3.06 2.42
N ASP A 134 -26.71 -3.73 3.35
CA ASP A 134 -26.23 -3.15 4.60
C ASP A 134 -25.05 -2.27 4.19
N VAL A 135 -25.22 -0.96 4.35
CA VAL A 135 -24.08 -0.05 4.42
C VAL A 135 -23.34 -0.50 5.67
N SER A 136 -22.42 -1.46 5.49
CA SER A 136 -21.55 -1.95 6.55
C SER A 136 -21.01 -0.73 7.24
N VAL A 137 -21.34 -0.56 8.53
CA VAL A 137 -20.75 0.48 9.35
C VAL A 137 -19.26 0.24 9.28
N ALA A 138 -18.57 1.01 8.44
CA ALA A 138 -17.16 0.79 8.23
C ALA A 138 -16.47 0.87 9.58
N ASP A 139 -15.74 -0.19 9.89
CA ASP A 139 -14.86 -0.17 11.03
C ASP A 139 -13.72 0.82 10.75
N ASP A 140 -12.93 1.11 11.78
CA ASP A 140 -11.79 2.00 11.64
C ASP A 140 -10.59 1.30 10.98
N VAL A 141 -10.82 0.24 10.21
CA VAL A 141 -9.78 -0.69 9.73
C VAL A 141 -9.59 -0.55 8.23
N LEU A 142 -8.34 -0.59 7.81
CA LEU A 142 -7.94 -0.66 6.42
C LEU A 142 -7.28 -2.02 6.20
N HIS A 143 -7.99 -2.91 5.53
CA HIS A 143 -7.47 -4.24 5.21
C HIS A 143 -6.45 -4.18 4.06
N THR A 144 -5.39 -4.98 4.17
CA THR A 144 -4.32 -5.05 3.17
C THR A 144 -4.04 -6.51 2.80
N ILE A 145 -3.43 -6.73 1.64
CA ILE A 145 -2.97 -8.08 1.22
C ILE A 145 -1.59 -8.45 1.78
N LEU A 146 -0.94 -7.54 2.50
CA LEU A 146 0.46 -7.68 2.88
C LEU A 146 0.60 -8.51 4.16
N ALA A 147 1.59 -9.39 4.16
CA ALA A 147 1.98 -10.13 5.35
C ALA A 147 2.39 -9.16 6.49
N PRO A 148 2.23 -9.56 7.77
CA PRO A 148 2.47 -8.72 8.94
C PRO A 148 3.80 -7.95 8.93
N GLU A 149 4.89 -8.66 8.60
CA GLU A 149 6.25 -8.11 8.61
C GLU A 149 6.49 -7.13 7.45
N GLU A 150 5.94 -7.43 6.27
CA GLU A 150 6.06 -6.59 5.09
C GLU A 150 5.20 -5.32 5.22
N LEU A 151 4.00 -5.45 5.79
CA LEU A 151 3.14 -4.32 6.11
C LEU A 151 3.83 -3.36 7.09
N ASP A 152 4.37 -3.89 8.20
CA ASP A 152 5.08 -3.08 9.19
C ASP A 152 6.30 -2.38 8.60
N ARG A 153 7.09 -3.09 7.78
CA ARG A 153 8.24 -2.52 7.09
C ARG A 153 7.84 -1.37 6.17
N ARG A 154 6.79 -1.54 5.35
CA ARG A 154 6.35 -0.49 4.40
C ARG A 154 5.74 0.71 5.11
N LEU A 155 4.91 0.48 6.13
CA LEU A 155 4.33 1.57 6.92
C LEU A 155 5.42 2.36 7.66
N ALA A 156 6.45 1.68 8.19
CA ALA A 156 7.59 2.35 8.81
C ALA A 156 8.36 3.22 7.82
N LEU A 157 8.60 2.72 6.60
CA LEU A 157 9.27 3.47 5.53
C LEU A 157 8.44 4.70 5.12
N LEU A 158 7.16 4.49 4.83
CA LEU A 158 6.23 5.57 4.43
C LEU A 158 6.13 6.67 5.48
N MET A 159 6.05 6.30 6.76
CA MET A 159 6.02 7.25 7.87
C MET A 159 7.32 8.05 7.95
N ALA A 160 8.47 7.37 7.86
CA ALA A 160 9.77 8.02 7.94
C ALA A 160 9.99 8.99 6.78
N ASP A 161 9.69 8.57 5.55
CA ASP A 161 9.84 9.39 4.35
C ASP A 161 8.87 10.60 4.38
N GLY A 162 7.60 10.37 4.71
CA GLY A 162 6.59 11.43 4.83
C GLY A 162 6.94 12.47 5.90
N THR A 163 7.39 12.01 7.08
CA THR A 163 7.82 12.91 8.17
C THR A 163 9.05 13.71 7.76
N THR A 164 10.04 13.05 7.13
CA THR A 164 11.29 13.70 6.71
C THR A 164 11.02 14.77 5.66
N LEU A 165 10.24 14.45 4.61
CA LEU A 165 9.92 15.39 3.54
C LEU A 165 9.07 16.57 4.04
N MET A 166 8.12 16.31 4.94
CA MET A 166 7.34 17.38 5.57
C MET A 166 8.24 18.30 6.42
N GLN A 167 9.15 17.76 7.23
CA GLN A 167 10.00 18.56 8.11
C GLN A 167 11.08 19.35 7.36
N GLU A 168 11.70 18.73 6.34
CA GLU A 168 12.82 19.33 5.62
C GLU A 168 12.37 20.28 4.51
N GLN A 169 11.28 19.95 3.81
CA GLN A 169 10.84 20.66 2.61
C GLN A 169 9.49 21.37 2.81
N GLY A 170 8.77 21.07 3.89
CA GLY A 170 7.43 21.64 4.14
C GLY A 170 6.36 21.12 3.17
N VAL A 171 6.58 19.96 2.55
CA VAL A 171 5.69 19.40 1.52
C VAL A 171 5.13 18.07 1.97
N ASN A 172 3.79 17.92 1.92
CA ASN A 172 3.16 16.61 2.06
C ASN A 172 3.28 15.81 0.75
N VAL A 173 3.88 14.64 0.85
CA VAL A 173 4.04 13.70 -0.27
C VAL A 173 3.23 12.41 -0.09
N LEU A 174 2.57 12.24 1.06
CA LEU A 174 1.81 11.05 1.37
C LEU A 174 0.34 11.28 1.06
N TYR A 175 -0.20 10.46 0.15
CA TYR A 175 -1.59 10.56 -0.30
C TYR A 175 -2.27 9.21 -0.20
N LEU A 176 -3.53 9.22 0.22
CA LEU A 176 -4.47 8.14 0.02
C LEU A 176 -5.15 8.33 -1.34
N ALA A 177 -4.99 7.37 -2.22
CA ALA A 177 -5.69 7.35 -3.50
C ALA A 177 -7.06 6.67 -3.36
N LEU A 178 -8.13 7.35 -3.76
CA LEU A 178 -9.47 6.76 -3.91
C LEU A 178 -9.88 6.73 -5.38
N GLY A 179 -10.38 5.56 -5.81
CA GLY A 179 -10.76 5.32 -7.19
C GLY A 179 -9.57 5.28 -8.15
N PHE A 180 -9.68 4.46 -9.20
CA PHE A 180 -8.65 4.34 -10.23
C PHE A 180 -9.28 4.33 -11.61
N LEU A 181 -8.72 5.13 -12.51
CA LEU A 181 -9.02 5.06 -13.93
C LEU A 181 -8.09 4.05 -14.58
N ARG A 182 -8.66 2.98 -15.13
CA ARG A 182 -7.94 2.06 -16.01
C ARG A 182 -7.92 2.62 -17.42
N TRP A 183 -6.74 2.82 -17.97
CA TRP A 183 -6.54 3.33 -19.31
C TRP A 183 -5.48 2.51 -20.05
N TYR A 184 -5.49 2.62 -21.37
CA TYR A 184 -4.62 1.87 -22.28
C TYR A 184 -3.88 2.84 -23.18
N GLU A 185 -2.60 2.58 -23.40
CA GLU A 185 -1.83 3.42 -24.30
C GLU A 185 -2.18 3.14 -25.76
N PRO A 186 -2.30 4.17 -26.62
CA PRO A 186 -2.54 3.97 -28.04
C PRO A 186 -1.47 3.09 -28.72
N ASN A 187 -0.23 3.16 -28.25
CA ASN A 187 0.92 2.39 -28.74
C ASN A 187 1.17 1.06 -27.98
N ALA A 188 0.41 0.78 -26.91
CA ALA A 188 0.50 -0.44 -26.13
C ALA A 188 -0.89 -0.83 -25.55
N PRO A 189 -1.86 -1.20 -26.41
CA PRO A 189 -3.24 -1.43 -26.01
C PRO A 189 -3.45 -2.67 -25.14
N GLU A 190 -2.50 -3.60 -25.11
CA GLU A 190 -2.57 -4.81 -24.27
C GLU A 190 -2.16 -4.55 -22.82
N THR A 191 -1.52 -3.41 -22.54
CA THR A 191 -1.04 -3.06 -21.20
C THR A 191 -2.01 -2.09 -20.55
N SER A 192 -2.81 -2.59 -19.60
CA SER A 192 -3.63 -1.72 -18.75
C SER A 192 -2.77 -0.94 -17.78
N ARG A 193 -3.09 0.34 -17.59
CA ARG A 193 -2.51 1.19 -16.56
C ARG A 193 -3.62 1.73 -15.68
N ASP A 194 -3.38 1.70 -14.39
CA ASP A 194 -4.30 2.27 -13.41
C ASP A 194 -3.71 3.57 -12.88
N ALA A 195 -4.53 4.61 -12.84
CA ALA A 195 -4.14 5.93 -12.35
C ALA A 195 -5.17 6.41 -11.32
N PRO A 196 -4.73 6.93 -10.15
CA PRO A 196 -5.64 7.34 -9.10
C PRO A 196 -6.48 8.54 -9.55
N LEU A 197 -7.75 8.57 -9.14
CA LEU A 197 -8.70 9.63 -9.49
C LEU A 197 -8.74 10.75 -8.44
N ILE A 198 -8.86 10.37 -7.18
CA ILE A 198 -8.94 11.29 -6.03
C ILE A 198 -7.72 11.05 -5.15
N LEU A 199 -7.07 12.13 -4.73
CA LEU A 199 -5.88 12.12 -3.89
C LEU A 199 -6.18 12.91 -2.63
N ILE A 200 -6.20 12.20 -1.51
CA ILE A 200 -6.41 12.80 -0.20
C ILE A 200 -5.05 12.88 0.47
N PRO A 201 -4.55 14.08 0.79
CA PRO A 201 -3.31 14.20 1.55
C PRO A 201 -3.52 13.58 2.93
N VAL A 202 -2.61 12.74 3.39
CA VAL A 202 -2.79 12.02 4.65
C VAL A 202 -1.51 12.06 5.47
N MET A 203 -1.68 11.86 6.76
CA MET A 203 -0.60 11.72 7.72
C MET A 203 -0.62 10.30 8.30
N LEU A 204 0.57 9.73 8.44
CA LEU A 204 0.76 8.41 9.02
C LEU A 204 1.54 8.55 10.33
N GLU A 205 0.91 8.16 11.43
CA GLU A 205 1.48 8.26 12.78
C GLU A 205 1.51 6.90 13.48
N ARG A 206 2.24 6.82 14.61
CA ARG A 206 2.18 5.64 15.46
C ARG A 206 0.82 5.56 16.13
N GLY A 207 0.18 4.40 16.04
CA GLY A 207 -1.12 4.17 16.65
C GLY A 207 -1.06 4.17 18.18
N ARG A 208 -2.23 4.37 18.81
CA ARG A 208 -2.40 4.27 20.27
C ARG A 208 -2.87 2.87 20.66
N ALA A 209 -2.64 2.48 21.91
CA ALA A 209 -3.29 1.33 22.56
C ALA A 209 -3.24 -0.02 21.79
N GLY A 210 -2.08 -0.38 21.24
CA GLY A 210 -1.86 -1.69 20.59
C GLY A 210 -1.90 -1.65 19.06
N ASN A 211 -2.42 -0.57 18.47
CA ASN A 211 -2.32 -0.34 17.02
C ASN A 211 -0.93 0.20 16.68
N ARG A 212 -0.25 -0.40 15.70
CA ARG A 212 1.12 0.01 15.32
C ARG A 212 1.15 1.32 14.52
N TYR A 213 0.12 1.57 13.71
CA TYR A 213 0.01 2.70 12.79
C TYR A 213 -1.41 3.25 12.76
N ALA A 214 -1.53 4.57 12.56
CA ALA A 214 -2.79 5.27 12.37
C ALA A 214 -2.67 6.25 11.19
N LEU A 215 -3.66 6.23 10.30
CA LEU A 215 -3.81 7.12 9.15
C LEU A 215 -4.85 8.18 9.47
N SER A 216 -4.57 9.44 9.18
CA SER A 216 -5.52 10.56 9.28
C SER A 216 -5.45 11.46 8.05
N TRP A 217 -6.53 12.16 7.72
CA TRP A 217 -6.46 13.31 6.83
C TRP A 217 -5.61 14.41 7.51
N ASP A 218 -4.76 15.09 6.77
CA ASP A 218 -3.95 16.21 7.27
C ASP A 218 -4.66 17.57 7.12
N GLU A 219 -5.94 17.57 6.74
CA GLU A 219 -6.75 18.74 6.43
C GLU A 219 -6.28 19.51 5.18
N GLY A 220 -5.37 18.93 4.40
CA GLY A 220 -4.90 19.48 3.13
C GLY A 220 -5.96 19.37 2.01
N GLU A 221 -5.69 20.07 0.91
CA GLU A 221 -6.55 20.10 -0.27
C GLU A 221 -6.66 18.72 -0.92
N ILE A 222 -7.89 18.27 -1.17
CA ILE A 222 -8.16 17.01 -1.85
C ILE A 222 -8.18 17.29 -3.34
N ASP A 223 -7.29 16.62 -4.06
CA ASP A 223 -7.01 16.93 -5.46
C ASP A 223 -7.25 15.75 -6.39
N THR A 224 -7.48 16.06 -7.66
CA THR A 224 -7.46 15.05 -8.72
C THR A 224 -6.06 14.93 -9.30
N ASN A 225 -5.74 13.76 -9.82
CA ASN A 225 -4.45 13.51 -10.42
C ASN A 225 -4.22 14.39 -11.68
N LEU A 226 -3.40 15.43 -11.52
CA LEU A 226 -3.09 16.38 -12.58
C LEU A 226 -2.41 15.73 -13.80
N SER A 227 -1.57 14.73 -13.57
CA SER A 227 -0.89 14.00 -14.65
C SER A 227 -1.92 13.27 -15.50
N LEU A 228 -2.86 12.58 -14.84
CA LEU A 228 -3.97 11.89 -15.50
C LEU A 228 -4.88 12.85 -16.25
N LYS A 229 -5.30 13.95 -15.62
CA LYS A 229 -6.13 15.00 -16.26
C LYS A 229 -5.48 15.54 -17.53
N THR A 230 -4.17 15.79 -17.48
CA THR A 230 -3.40 16.26 -18.64
C THR A 230 -3.29 15.19 -19.72
N ARG A 231 -2.98 13.94 -19.35
CA ARG A 231 -2.85 12.81 -20.28
C ARG A 231 -4.16 12.53 -21.02
N MET A 232 -5.28 12.47 -20.29
CA MET A 232 -6.62 12.24 -20.87
C MET A 232 -7.00 13.33 -21.87
N LYS A 233 -6.69 14.59 -21.55
CA LYS A 233 -6.99 15.71 -22.44
C LYS A 233 -6.13 15.70 -23.71
N VAL A 234 -4.83 15.47 -23.58
CA VAL A 234 -3.89 15.56 -24.72
C VAL A 234 -4.04 14.38 -25.68
N ASP A 235 -4.13 13.16 -25.16
CA ASP A 235 -4.06 11.96 -26.00
C ASP A 235 -5.44 11.46 -26.44
N PHE A 236 -6.47 11.70 -25.61
CA PHE A 236 -7.82 11.16 -25.83
C PHE A 236 -8.86 12.27 -26.04
N GLY A 237 -8.52 13.54 -25.81
CA GLY A 237 -9.49 14.65 -25.87
C GLY A 237 -10.55 14.58 -24.76
N ILE A 238 -10.30 13.80 -23.70
CA ILE A 238 -11.23 13.60 -22.58
C ILE A 238 -10.86 14.58 -21.47
N GLU A 239 -11.83 15.39 -21.04
CA GLU A 239 -11.66 16.26 -19.89
C GLU A 239 -12.16 15.56 -18.62
N ILE A 240 -11.28 15.41 -17.65
CA ILE A 240 -11.67 14.96 -16.31
C ILE A 240 -12.31 16.14 -15.58
N PRO A 241 -13.52 15.97 -15.01
CA PRO A 241 -14.21 17.03 -14.28
C PRO A 241 -13.37 17.54 -13.12
N GLU A 242 -13.64 18.77 -12.68
CA GLU A 242 -13.05 19.29 -11.45
C GLU A 242 -13.71 18.64 -10.25
N LEU A 243 -12.93 18.46 -9.18
CA LEU A 243 -13.49 17.97 -7.93
C LEU A 243 -14.43 19.06 -7.37
N PRO A 244 -15.64 18.69 -6.93
CA PRO A 244 -16.46 19.59 -6.12
C PRO A 244 -15.77 19.86 -4.78
N ASP A 245 -16.26 20.86 -4.05
CA ASP A 245 -15.79 21.15 -2.70
C ASP A 245 -15.85 19.91 -1.81
N THR A 246 -14.95 19.81 -0.84
CA THR A 246 -14.84 18.68 0.08
C THR A 246 -16.16 18.31 0.74
N GLU A 247 -17.05 19.29 0.97
CA GLU A 247 -18.38 19.10 1.55
C GLU A 247 -19.40 18.44 0.62
N GLU A 248 -19.21 18.53 -0.69
CA GLU A 248 -20.10 17.96 -1.72
C GLU A 248 -19.48 16.73 -2.40
N LEU A 249 -18.17 16.52 -2.23
CA LEU A 249 -17.44 15.41 -2.81
C LEU A 249 -17.95 14.06 -2.30
N SER A 250 -18.27 13.19 -3.26
CA SER A 250 -18.63 11.78 -3.06
C SER A 250 -17.78 10.91 -4.00
N PRO A 251 -16.89 10.06 -3.46
CA PRO A 251 -15.98 9.22 -4.27
C PRO A 251 -16.67 8.22 -5.19
N VAL A 252 -17.95 7.92 -4.97
CA VAL A 252 -18.70 6.91 -5.77
C VAL A 252 -19.33 7.54 -7.01
N THR A 253 -19.60 8.84 -6.96
CA THR A 253 -20.28 9.58 -8.04
C THR A 253 -19.31 10.38 -8.91
N TYR A 254 -18.06 10.53 -8.46
CA TYR A 254 -16.96 11.14 -9.20
C TYR A 254 -16.26 10.09 -10.07
#